data_AF-A0A1S3JKM2-F1
#
_entry.id   AF-A0A1S3JKM2-F1
#
_cell.length_a   1.000
_cell.length_b   1.000
_cell.length_c   1.000
_cell.angle_alpha   90.00
_cell.angle_beta   90.00
_cell.angle_gamma   90.00
#
_symmetry.space_group_name_H-M   'P 1'
#
loop_
_entity.id
_entity.type
_entity.pdbx_description
1 polymer ?
#
loop_
_entity_poly.entity_id
_entity_poly.type
_entity_poly.pdbx_seq_one_letter_code
_entity_poly.pdbx_strand_id
1 'polypeptide(L)'
;MSGIDQDTVQIYSIKYRAGSDKNESMESGIDVENSYKHSEPVERTTQHDDIGLRSKAKCFCGFLIFNLILTTVILVLVIVFWSSTYVTREAAKPSDLPTTNIATTPSSASTQEQLQALIGSEPQVEVRTFTNWAESQVVADVLFVAPTSLLHVQQVIRAARKLGLRIRAVGAGYSWSPLFADPGHILMSTLNMTRHDGPLLELNPPNHWQGHTSVTVSTSVRFFDFDNFLISHNLTQLTGPGSISPTVVGSLCTSSHGSGSHYPIENNFIVAMRVINSEGELKSYNVYHHKEAMRALVACLGMCGIIYDVTITVYPIRIVAGYNKWATVEESLYNSTALLQELSDETNMFVFFYWAPLTSATESEMTYFNDRGHMPTTWKAEKDHVWIKTLKPLSAEEGSKVNVTRYNTVRPLHHTVRPQREGKNFTHTDTKSNGDLARMFLPPGPDYFYSVEGYRHSDETIQALLYSTEIALKDKDDFANTIAALKIIVAKAEEYAYAYPHFPVATASVRVVRGSEDCLLCTNNYGPETTGYYVSYVELLAHAYSYPLYTQFTKEVLKELKDIPSSRPTWPRLIQMYGKDLREEVWDSYPVDKFICARQRARLDPDNMFVNQFLEDIFYKDTVVNCT
;
A
#
# COMPACT_ATOMS: atom_id res chain seq x y z
N MET A 1 -28.11 -18.12 41.13
CA MET A 1 -28.54 -17.73 42.49
C MET A 1 -28.06 -16.31 42.74
N SER A 2 -29.02 -15.39 42.89
CA SER A 2 -29.00 -14.08 43.59
C SER A 2 -27.69 -13.27 43.78
N GLY A 3 -27.64 -12.09 43.16
CA GLY A 3 -27.57 -10.81 43.90
C GLY A 3 -26.32 -9.91 43.77
N ILE A 4 -26.58 -8.65 43.34
CA ILE A 4 -25.91 -7.38 43.71
C ILE A 4 -24.57 -7.10 42.95
N ASP A 5 -24.26 -5.94 42.34
CA ASP A 5 -24.81 -4.57 42.43
C ASP A 5 -24.71 -3.81 41.09
N GLN A 6 -25.63 -2.87 40.88
CA GLN A 6 -25.54 -1.79 39.90
C GLN A 6 -24.96 -0.54 40.60
N ASP A 7 -24.25 0.28 39.83
CA ASP A 7 -23.86 1.69 40.10
C ASP A 7 -22.37 1.97 40.33
N THR A 8 -21.65 2.29 39.25
CA THR A 8 -20.92 3.57 39.07
C THR A 8 -20.29 3.63 37.68
N VAL A 9 -20.98 4.24 36.71
CA VAL A 9 -20.36 4.65 35.43
C VAL A 9 -19.90 6.08 35.59
N GLN A 10 -18.62 6.28 35.92
CA GLN A 10 -17.98 7.60 35.77
C GLN A 10 -17.64 7.82 34.30
N ILE A 11 -18.38 8.74 33.69
CA ILE A 11 -18.14 9.28 32.36
C ILE A 11 -16.89 10.16 32.42
N TYR A 12 -15.75 9.68 31.91
CA TYR A 12 -14.60 10.54 31.65
C TYR A 12 -14.68 11.09 30.23
N SER A 13 -15.15 12.34 30.11
CA SER A 13 -15.01 13.12 28.88
C SER A 13 -13.58 13.65 28.78
N ILE A 14 -12.76 13.09 27.88
CA ILE A 14 -11.44 13.65 27.58
C ILE A 14 -11.57 14.58 26.37
N LYS A 15 -11.53 15.89 26.64
CA LYS A 15 -11.36 16.94 25.62
C LYS A 15 -9.88 17.02 25.25
N TYR A 16 -9.52 16.65 24.02
CA TYR A 16 -8.20 16.98 23.47
C TYR A 16 -8.20 18.40 22.92
N ARG A 17 -7.29 19.22 23.45
CA ARG A 17 -7.01 20.59 23.01
C ARG A 17 -5.80 20.54 22.09
N ALA A 18 -5.96 20.97 20.85
CA ALA A 18 -4.87 21.19 19.92
C ALA A 18 -3.98 22.35 20.43
N GLY A 19 -2.66 22.17 20.38
CA GLY A 19 -1.67 23.17 20.76
C GLY A 19 -0.48 23.14 19.80
N SER A 20 -0.34 24.23 19.06
CA SER A 20 0.72 24.59 18.11
C SER A 20 2.06 24.88 18.78
N ASP A 21 3.13 24.68 18.01
CA ASP A 21 4.52 25.18 18.11
C ASP A 21 4.91 26.13 19.26
N LYS A 22 6.04 25.84 19.90
CA LYS A 22 7.18 26.77 20.06
C LYS A 22 8.43 26.08 20.62
N ASN A 23 9.57 26.45 20.02
CA ASN A 23 10.93 26.30 20.55
C ASN A 23 11.04 26.87 21.97
N GLU A 24 11.72 26.16 22.87
CA GLU A 24 12.64 26.79 23.82
C GLU A 24 13.59 25.75 24.45
N SER A 25 14.86 26.11 24.43
CA SER A 25 16.01 25.43 25.04
C SER A 25 15.92 25.43 26.56
N MET A 26 16.29 24.31 27.20
CA MET A 26 16.65 24.33 28.61
C MET A 26 17.80 23.35 28.89
N GLU A 27 18.94 23.94 29.28
CA GLU A 27 20.08 23.27 29.89
C GLU A 27 19.69 22.66 31.24
N SER A 28 20.19 21.47 31.53
CA SER A 28 20.41 21.01 32.90
C SER A 28 21.57 20.02 32.91
N GLY A 29 22.70 20.47 33.45
CA GLY A 29 23.88 19.65 33.69
C GLY A 29 23.69 18.68 34.84
N ILE A 30 24.36 17.53 34.74
CA ILE A 30 24.78 16.70 35.87
C ILE A 30 26.16 16.14 35.51
N ASP A 31 27.13 16.44 36.38
CA ASP A 31 28.51 15.95 36.41
C ASP A 31 28.61 14.43 36.58
N VAL A 32 29.56 13.81 35.88
CA VAL A 32 30.27 12.60 36.36
C VAL A 32 31.75 12.68 35.94
N GLU A 33 32.63 12.57 36.93
CA GLU A 33 34.09 12.67 36.86
C GLU A 33 34.81 11.53 36.11
N ASN A 34 35.92 11.93 35.46
CA ASN A 34 37.26 11.30 35.33
C ASN A 34 37.43 9.82 34.94
N SER A 35 38.13 9.57 33.82
CA SER A 35 39.59 9.29 33.83
C SER A 35 40.14 8.80 32.47
N TYR A 36 41.46 9.04 32.27
CA TYR A 36 42.42 8.45 31.31
C TYR A 36 42.91 9.25 30.08
N LYS A 37 43.95 10.06 30.36
CA LYS A 37 45.31 10.19 29.75
C LYS A 37 45.54 10.37 28.24
N HIS A 38 46.29 11.45 27.97
CA HIS A 38 46.99 11.88 26.75
C HIS A 38 48.17 11.01 26.28
N SER A 39 48.47 11.09 24.97
CA SER A 39 49.83 11.16 24.41
C SER A 39 49.87 11.89 23.05
N GLU A 40 50.78 12.85 22.90
CA GLU A 40 51.10 13.64 21.68
C GLU A 40 52.08 12.92 20.73
N PRO A 41 52.21 13.35 19.44
CA PRO A 41 53.26 12.89 18.53
C PRO A 41 54.39 13.91 18.29
N VAL A 42 55.59 13.40 18.01
CA VAL A 42 56.87 14.12 17.81
C VAL A 42 57.21 14.25 16.31
N GLU A 43 57.62 15.45 15.89
CA GLU A 43 58.22 15.76 14.58
C GLU A 43 59.72 15.42 14.50
N ARG A 44 60.20 15.10 13.29
CA ARG A 44 61.63 15.25 12.93
C ARG A 44 61.81 15.68 11.47
N THR A 45 62.51 16.78 11.32
CA THR A 45 63.06 17.36 10.09
C THR A 45 64.41 16.76 9.73
N THR A 46 64.80 16.83 8.46
CA THR A 46 66.20 17.02 8.01
C THR A 46 66.24 17.51 6.56
N GLN A 47 67.23 18.36 6.28
CA GLN A 47 67.43 19.19 5.10
C GLN A 47 68.85 18.88 4.57
N HIS A 48 69.08 18.87 3.24
CA HIS A 48 70.40 19.19 2.63
C HIS A 48 70.32 19.45 1.11
N ASP A 49 70.71 20.69 0.77
CA ASP A 49 71.50 21.27 -0.33
C ASP A 49 71.61 20.65 -1.75
N ASP A 50 70.95 21.34 -2.70
CA ASP A 50 71.48 22.28 -3.71
C ASP A 50 72.39 21.88 -4.92
N ILE A 51 72.06 22.55 -6.03
CA ILE A 51 72.85 22.87 -7.24
C ILE A 51 73.02 21.77 -8.31
N GLY A 52 72.27 21.93 -9.42
CA GLY A 52 72.74 21.41 -10.72
C GLY A 52 71.73 21.16 -11.82
N LEU A 53 70.69 21.97 -12.08
CA LEU A 53 69.82 21.75 -13.27
C LEU A 53 69.10 23.02 -13.79
N ARG A 54 69.78 24.17 -13.86
CA ARG A 54 69.18 25.43 -14.39
C ARG A 54 69.10 25.57 -15.92
N SER A 55 69.44 24.55 -16.72
CA SER A 55 69.26 24.61 -18.19
C SER A 55 68.21 23.65 -18.77
N LYS A 56 67.66 22.70 -17.99
CA LYS A 56 66.53 21.84 -18.43
C LYS A 56 65.15 22.35 -18.01
N ALA A 57 65.08 23.29 -17.06
CA ALA A 57 63.81 23.80 -16.51
C ALA A 57 62.99 24.65 -17.50
N LYS A 58 63.60 25.26 -18.52
CA LYS A 58 62.86 26.10 -19.50
C LYS A 58 62.13 25.29 -20.58
N CYS A 59 62.65 24.12 -20.98
CA CYS A 59 61.91 23.20 -21.86
C CYS A 59 60.85 22.38 -21.10
N PHE A 60 61.11 22.03 -19.83
CA PHE A 60 60.17 21.25 -19.02
C PHE A 60 58.96 22.10 -18.57
N CYS A 61 59.14 23.39 -18.24
CA CYS A 61 58.01 24.29 -17.96
C CYS A 61 57.13 24.51 -19.19
N GLY A 62 57.69 24.63 -20.40
CA GLY A 62 56.88 24.74 -21.62
C GLY A 62 56.03 23.49 -21.88
N PHE A 63 56.59 22.31 -21.63
CA PHE A 63 55.89 21.03 -21.81
C PHE A 63 54.83 20.78 -20.72
N LEU A 64 55.10 21.18 -19.47
CA LEU A 64 54.14 21.11 -18.37
C LEU A 64 53.01 22.13 -18.54
N ILE A 65 53.30 23.36 -18.98
CA ILE A 65 52.27 24.37 -19.24
C ILE A 65 51.43 23.98 -20.45
N PHE A 66 52.03 23.44 -21.51
CA PHE A 66 51.27 22.94 -22.67
C PHE A 66 50.40 21.74 -22.30
N ASN A 67 50.90 20.79 -21.50
CA ASN A 67 50.08 19.69 -21.00
C ASN A 67 48.99 20.18 -20.05
N LEU A 68 49.26 21.14 -19.16
CA LEU A 68 48.25 21.69 -18.24
C LEU A 68 47.15 22.43 -19.00
N ILE A 69 47.51 23.20 -20.04
CA ILE A 69 46.55 23.88 -20.90
C ILE A 69 45.76 22.86 -21.71
N LEU A 70 46.41 21.80 -22.23
CA LEU A 70 45.74 20.75 -22.98
C LEU A 70 44.81 19.92 -22.09
N THR A 71 45.20 19.54 -20.87
CA THR A 71 44.28 18.89 -19.92
C THR A 71 43.19 19.83 -19.48
N THR A 72 43.44 21.13 -19.29
CA THR A 72 42.39 22.09 -18.93
C THR A 72 41.41 22.30 -20.07
N VAL A 73 41.88 22.37 -21.33
CA VAL A 73 41.03 22.46 -22.52
C VAL A 73 40.25 21.17 -22.73
N ILE A 74 40.85 19.99 -22.52
CA ILE A 74 40.14 18.71 -22.55
C ILE A 74 39.12 18.63 -21.40
N LEU A 75 39.45 19.10 -20.20
CA LEU A 75 38.53 19.11 -19.07
C LEU A 75 37.36 20.06 -19.33
N VAL A 76 37.62 21.24 -19.90
CA VAL A 76 36.58 22.21 -20.29
C VAL A 76 35.76 21.67 -21.45
N LEU A 77 36.37 21.02 -22.45
CA LEU A 77 35.62 20.39 -23.54
C LEU A 77 34.81 19.20 -23.04
N VAL A 78 35.32 18.41 -22.09
CA VAL A 78 34.58 17.33 -21.41
C VAL A 78 33.45 17.92 -20.58
N ILE A 79 33.66 19.02 -19.85
CA ILE A 79 32.62 19.71 -19.06
C ILE A 79 31.59 20.38 -19.98
N VAL A 80 31.98 20.90 -21.14
CA VAL A 80 31.08 21.49 -22.15
C VAL A 80 30.32 20.40 -22.90
N PHE A 81 30.94 19.28 -23.26
CA PHE A 81 30.25 18.09 -23.80
C PHE A 81 29.36 17.42 -22.76
N TRP A 82 29.78 17.39 -21.49
CA TRP A 82 28.95 16.92 -20.38
C TRP A 82 27.78 17.85 -20.17
N SER A 83 27.98 19.17 -20.08
CA SER A 83 26.88 20.13 -19.89
C SER A 83 25.97 20.24 -21.10
N SER A 84 26.44 20.02 -22.33
CA SER A 84 25.58 19.93 -23.51
C SER A 84 24.83 18.59 -23.63
N THR A 85 25.23 17.56 -22.88
CA THR A 85 24.49 16.29 -22.73
C THR A 85 23.72 16.20 -21.39
N TYR A 86 23.93 17.15 -20.46
CA TYR A 86 23.29 17.25 -19.14
C TYR A 86 22.38 18.48 -18.98
N VAL A 87 21.94 19.08 -20.08
CA VAL A 87 20.67 19.82 -20.09
C VAL A 87 19.61 18.83 -20.57
N THR A 88 18.69 18.48 -19.66
CA THR A 88 17.61 17.47 -19.73
C THR A 88 17.97 16.00 -19.42
N ARG A 89 18.50 15.74 -18.22
CA ARG A 89 18.11 14.56 -17.44
C ARG A 89 17.95 14.96 -15.98
N GLU A 90 16.93 15.79 -15.71
CA GLU A 90 16.23 15.64 -14.44
C GLU A 90 15.77 14.18 -14.38
N ALA A 91 15.98 13.51 -13.25
CA ALA A 91 15.26 12.28 -12.96
C ALA A 91 13.78 12.56 -13.26
N ALA A 92 13.17 11.73 -14.11
CA ALA A 92 11.79 11.90 -14.52
C ALA A 92 10.94 12.15 -13.28
N LYS A 93 10.52 13.41 -13.09
CA LYS A 93 9.44 13.75 -12.18
C LYS A 93 8.18 13.12 -12.77
N PRO A 94 7.20 12.69 -11.96
CA PRO A 94 5.99 12.04 -12.43
C PRO A 94 5.02 13.00 -13.14
N SER A 95 5.50 13.75 -14.13
CA SER A 95 4.73 14.68 -14.98
C SER A 95 4.64 14.25 -16.45
N ASP A 96 5.22 13.10 -16.83
CA ASP A 96 5.21 12.61 -18.22
C ASP A 96 4.11 11.56 -18.51
N LEU A 97 3.00 11.60 -17.78
CA LEU A 97 1.77 10.93 -18.21
C LEU A 97 1.10 11.78 -19.31
N PRO A 98 0.59 11.18 -20.39
CA PRO A 98 0.03 11.93 -21.51
C PRO A 98 -1.12 12.81 -21.03
N THR A 99 -0.90 14.12 -21.05
CA THR A 99 -1.93 15.12 -20.83
C THR A 99 -2.85 15.12 -22.04
N THR A 100 -4.07 14.65 -21.83
CA THR A 100 -5.15 14.77 -22.81
C THR A 100 -5.46 16.26 -23.01
N ASN A 101 -5.49 16.70 -24.27
CA ASN A 101 -5.93 18.04 -24.63
C ASN A 101 -7.41 18.21 -24.24
N ILE A 102 -7.66 19.01 -23.19
CA ILE A 102 -9.02 19.35 -22.75
C ILE A 102 -9.39 20.71 -23.34
N ALA A 103 -10.55 20.76 -23.99
CA ALA A 103 -11.21 21.98 -24.47
C ALA A 103 -11.34 23.00 -23.33
N THR A 104 -11.29 24.30 -23.65
CA THR A 104 -11.27 25.43 -22.69
C THR A 104 -12.30 25.30 -21.55
N THR A 105 -11.87 24.71 -20.44
CA THR A 105 -12.56 24.64 -19.15
C THR A 105 -12.49 26.01 -18.48
N PRO A 106 -13.51 26.44 -17.72
CA PRO A 106 -13.35 27.57 -16.81
C PRO A 106 -12.11 27.37 -15.94
N SER A 107 -11.31 28.42 -15.72
CA SER A 107 -10.16 28.33 -14.83
C SER A 107 -10.60 27.79 -13.46
N SER A 108 -9.85 26.85 -12.89
CA SER A 108 -10.12 26.25 -11.58
C SER A 108 -10.44 27.28 -10.49
N ALA A 109 -9.84 28.48 -10.56
CA ALA A 109 -10.13 29.61 -9.69
C ALA A 109 -11.59 30.11 -9.77
N SER A 110 -12.15 30.28 -10.97
CA SER A 110 -13.54 30.72 -11.14
C SER A 110 -14.53 29.67 -10.64
N THR A 111 -14.24 28.39 -10.87
CA THR A 111 -15.05 27.28 -10.37
C THR A 111 -14.96 27.18 -8.84
N GLN A 112 -13.79 27.44 -8.25
CA GLN A 112 -13.59 27.47 -6.79
C GLN A 112 -14.45 28.55 -6.13
N GLU A 113 -14.47 29.78 -6.67
CA GLU A 113 -15.27 30.87 -6.13
C GLU A 113 -16.78 30.56 -6.18
N GLN A 114 -17.26 30.02 -7.31
CA GLN A 114 -18.66 29.61 -7.46
C GLN A 114 -19.05 28.49 -6.50
N LEU A 115 -18.17 27.48 -6.35
CA LEU A 115 -18.38 26.38 -5.43
C LEU A 115 -18.42 26.87 -3.97
N GLN A 116 -17.48 27.74 -3.58
CA GLN A 116 -17.46 28.34 -2.24
C GLN A 116 -18.72 29.15 -1.97
N ALA A 117 -19.17 29.98 -2.92
CA ALA A 117 -20.37 30.79 -2.77
C ALA A 117 -21.65 29.95 -2.56
N LEU A 118 -21.73 28.78 -3.20
CA LEU A 118 -22.85 27.85 -3.02
C LEU A 118 -22.79 27.05 -1.71
N ILE A 119 -21.59 26.73 -1.23
CA ILE A 119 -21.38 25.98 0.02
C ILE A 119 -21.63 26.88 1.23
N GLY A 120 -21.16 28.12 1.19
CA GLY A 120 -21.17 29.06 2.32
C GLY A 120 -19.76 29.29 2.86
N SER A 121 -19.63 29.53 4.17
CA SER A 121 -18.32 29.77 4.79
C SER A 121 -17.53 28.48 5.06
N GLU A 122 -18.18 27.33 5.24
CA GLU A 122 -17.52 26.06 5.54
C GLU A 122 -18.22 24.89 4.81
N PRO A 123 -17.47 23.87 4.35
CA PRO A 123 -16.01 23.79 4.37
C PRO A 123 -15.35 24.77 3.38
N GLN A 124 -14.10 25.16 3.64
CA GLN A 124 -13.27 25.88 2.68
C GLN A 124 -12.99 25.03 1.43
N VAL A 125 -13.02 25.66 0.27
CA VAL A 125 -12.68 25.09 -1.03
C VAL A 125 -11.32 25.63 -1.47
N GLU A 126 -10.38 24.74 -1.72
CA GLU A 126 -9.02 25.11 -2.12
C GLU A 126 -8.64 24.43 -3.44
N VAL A 127 -7.99 25.18 -4.33
CA VAL A 127 -7.34 24.59 -5.52
C VAL A 127 -5.96 24.08 -5.10
N ARG A 128 -5.71 22.78 -5.23
CA ARG A 128 -4.43 22.17 -4.83
C ARG A 128 -3.95 21.16 -5.87
N THR A 129 -2.66 20.86 -5.83
CA THR A 129 -2.13 19.62 -6.39
C THR A 129 -2.25 18.53 -5.34
N PHE A 130 -2.90 17.42 -5.67
CA PHE A 130 -3.00 16.25 -4.83
C PHE A 130 -1.93 15.23 -5.21
N THR A 131 -1.24 14.68 -4.21
CA THR A 131 -0.34 13.54 -4.35
C THR A 131 -0.80 12.46 -3.38
N ASN A 132 -0.98 11.23 -3.87
CA ASN A 132 -1.31 10.10 -3.01
C ASN A 132 -0.11 9.70 -2.13
N TRP A 133 -0.33 8.85 -1.13
CA TRP A 133 0.71 8.43 -0.19
C TRP A 133 1.92 7.76 -0.87
N ALA A 134 1.69 7.03 -1.97
CA ALA A 134 2.75 6.34 -2.73
C ALA A 134 3.40 7.20 -3.82
N GLU A 135 3.07 8.50 -3.90
CA GLU A 135 3.56 9.45 -4.91
C GLU A 135 3.37 8.99 -6.38
N SER A 136 2.50 8.00 -6.61
CA SER A 136 2.21 7.40 -7.91
C SER A 136 1.03 8.05 -8.62
N GLN A 137 0.22 8.81 -7.88
CA GLN A 137 -0.91 9.57 -8.41
C GLN A 137 -0.69 11.03 -8.05
N VAL A 138 -0.50 11.87 -9.06
CA VAL A 138 -0.38 13.33 -8.93
C VAL A 138 -1.44 13.97 -9.81
N VAL A 139 -2.33 14.75 -9.20
CA VAL A 139 -3.42 15.43 -9.91
C VAL A 139 -3.37 16.92 -9.57
N ALA A 140 -3.13 17.75 -10.58
CA ALA A 140 -3.18 19.20 -10.46
C ALA A 140 -4.63 19.71 -10.46
N ASP A 141 -4.83 20.91 -9.91
CA ASP A 141 -6.08 21.66 -10.00
C ASP A 141 -7.32 20.94 -9.45
N VAL A 142 -7.17 20.12 -8.40
CA VAL A 142 -8.34 19.55 -7.71
C VAL A 142 -8.99 20.60 -6.79
N LEU A 143 -10.33 20.59 -6.73
CA LEU A 143 -11.11 21.38 -5.78
C LEU A 143 -11.19 20.61 -4.47
N PHE A 144 -10.22 20.84 -3.59
CA PHE A 144 -10.11 20.15 -2.31
C PHE A 144 -11.06 20.74 -1.27
N VAL A 145 -11.81 19.88 -0.58
CA VAL A 145 -12.67 20.24 0.56
C VAL A 145 -12.47 19.27 1.71
N ALA A 146 -12.55 19.75 2.95
CA ALA A 146 -12.40 18.94 4.16
C ALA A 146 -13.62 19.11 5.09
N PRO A 147 -14.79 18.54 4.74
CA PRO A 147 -15.96 18.59 5.60
C PRO A 147 -15.71 17.90 6.95
N THR A 148 -16.35 18.43 7.99
CA THR A 148 -16.25 17.91 9.37
C THR A 148 -17.57 17.36 9.89
N SER A 149 -18.67 17.54 9.14
CA SER A 149 -20.02 17.17 9.53
C SER A 149 -20.84 16.66 8.34
N LEU A 150 -21.93 15.95 8.64
CA LEU A 150 -22.92 15.55 7.64
C LEU A 150 -23.41 16.75 6.83
N LEU A 151 -23.77 17.86 7.48
CA LEU A 151 -24.30 19.05 6.82
C LEU A 151 -23.31 19.60 5.77
N HIS A 152 -22.02 19.66 6.10
CA HIS A 152 -20.97 20.11 5.19
C HIS A 152 -20.91 19.22 3.94
N VAL A 153 -20.94 17.90 4.10
CA VAL A 153 -20.96 16.97 2.95
C VAL A 153 -22.19 17.22 2.08
N GLN A 154 -23.37 17.40 2.69
CA GLN A 154 -24.60 17.66 1.96
C GLN A 154 -24.56 19.00 1.20
N GLN A 155 -23.97 20.05 1.78
CA GLN A 155 -23.76 21.34 1.11
C GLN A 155 -22.88 21.17 -0.12
N VAL A 156 -21.73 20.49 0.02
CA VAL A 156 -20.80 20.23 -1.09
C VAL A 156 -21.51 19.45 -2.21
N ILE A 157 -22.21 18.36 -1.88
CA ILE A 157 -22.91 17.53 -2.88
C ILE A 157 -23.97 18.33 -3.64
N ARG A 158 -24.77 19.15 -2.95
CA ARG A 158 -25.79 19.99 -3.60
C ARG A 158 -25.16 21.07 -4.47
N ALA A 159 -24.05 21.67 -4.03
CA ALA A 159 -23.32 22.67 -4.81
C ALA A 159 -22.68 22.05 -6.07
N ALA A 160 -22.02 20.89 -5.91
CA ALA A 160 -21.42 20.13 -7.00
C ALA A 160 -22.45 19.79 -8.08
N ARG A 161 -23.64 19.31 -7.68
CA ARG A 161 -24.74 19.07 -8.62
C ARG A 161 -25.11 20.31 -9.43
N LYS A 162 -25.27 21.47 -8.78
CA LYS A 162 -25.64 22.71 -9.46
C LYS A 162 -24.59 23.15 -10.49
N LEU A 163 -23.33 22.83 -10.23
CA LEU A 163 -22.19 23.19 -11.08
C LEU A 163 -21.77 22.08 -12.06
N GLY A 164 -22.44 20.92 -12.05
CA GLY A 164 -22.04 19.78 -12.88
C GLY A 164 -20.68 19.16 -12.50
N LEU A 165 -20.27 19.29 -11.24
CA LEU A 165 -19.00 18.78 -10.75
C LEU A 165 -19.15 17.34 -10.22
N ARG A 166 -18.18 16.50 -10.56
CA ARG A 166 -17.97 15.17 -9.97
C ARG A 166 -17.22 15.29 -8.63
N ILE A 167 -17.42 14.29 -7.76
CA ILE A 167 -16.83 14.22 -6.41
C ILE A 167 -16.14 12.87 -6.24
N ARG A 168 -14.92 12.87 -5.70
CA ARG A 168 -14.26 11.65 -5.20
C ARG A 168 -13.84 11.84 -3.75
N ALA A 169 -14.10 10.84 -2.92
CA ALA A 169 -13.69 10.86 -1.52
C ALA A 169 -12.23 10.43 -1.35
N VAL A 170 -11.53 11.02 -0.38
CA VAL A 170 -10.18 10.59 0.01
C VAL A 170 -10.06 10.48 1.52
N GLY A 171 -9.63 9.31 1.99
CA GLY A 171 -9.18 9.12 3.37
C GLY A 171 -7.69 9.44 3.48
N ALA A 172 -6.89 8.43 3.78
CA ALA A 172 -5.43 8.55 3.87
C ALA A 172 -4.69 8.69 2.53
N GLY A 173 -5.39 8.63 1.38
CA GLY A 173 -4.76 8.65 0.06
C GLY A 173 -3.89 7.42 -0.22
N TYR A 174 -4.20 6.26 0.36
CA TYR A 174 -3.30 5.08 0.38
C TYR A 174 -3.41 4.14 -0.85
N SER A 175 -4.33 4.39 -1.78
CA SER A 175 -4.48 3.54 -2.97
C SER A 175 -3.45 3.92 -4.04
N TRP A 176 -2.86 2.92 -4.71
CA TRP A 176 -2.07 3.12 -5.91
C TRP A 176 -2.94 3.36 -7.16
N SER A 177 -4.19 2.91 -7.13
CA SER A 177 -5.13 3.09 -8.25
C SER A 177 -5.54 4.55 -8.43
N PRO A 178 -5.80 4.98 -9.68
CA PRO A 178 -6.28 6.32 -10.01
C PRO A 178 -7.78 6.48 -9.66
N LEU A 179 -8.12 6.38 -8.37
CA LEU A 179 -9.50 6.50 -7.85
C LEU A 179 -9.84 7.91 -7.36
N PHE A 180 -8.90 8.85 -7.44
CA PHE A 180 -9.03 10.21 -6.94
C PHE A 180 -9.76 11.11 -7.94
N ALA A 181 -10.00 12.37 -7.57
CA ALA A 181 -10.68 13.34 -8.42
C ALA A 181 -9.87 13.63 -9.69
N ASP A 182 -10.55 13.92 -10.79
CA ASP A 182 -9.95 14.47 -12.00
C ASP A 182 -9.65 15.99 -11.82
N PRO A 183 -8.76 16.60 -12.63
CA PRO A 183 -8.55 18.04 -12.61
C PRO A 183 -9.85 18.84 -12.76
N GLY A 184 -10.01 19.90 -11.97
CA GLY A 184 -11.22 20.73 -11.96
C GLY A 184 -12.42 20.12 -11.22
N HIS A 185 -12.30 18.92 -10.67
CA HIS A 185 -13.34 18.24 -9.89
C HIS A 185 -13.02 18.17 -8.40
N ILE A 186 -14.00 17.76 -7.60
CA ILE A 186 -13.93 17.85 -6.14
C ILE A 186 -13.24 16.63 -5.54
N LEU A 187 -12.19 16.88 -4.76
CA LEU A 187 -11.57 15.88 -3.89
C LEU A 187 -11.99 16.15 -2.44
N MET A 188 -12.85 15.28 -1.90
CA MET A 188 -13.44 15.43 -0.57
C MET A 188 -12.68 14.60 0.46
N SER A 189 -11.95 15.26 1.36
CA SER A 189 -11.30 14.58 2.49
C SER A 189 -12.32 14.11 3.52
N THR A 190 -12.21 12.85 3.95
CA THR A 190 -13.05 12.28 5.00
C THR A 190 -12.35 12.21 6.36
N LEU A 191 -11.07 12.58 6.45
CA LEU A 191 -10.23 12.39 7.65
C LEU A 191 -10.72 13.18 8.88
N ASN A 192 -11.43 14.29 8.68
CA ASN A 192 -11.94 15.13 9.77
C ASN A 192 -13.45 14.97 10.00
N MET A 193 -14.09 14.01 9.32
CA MET A 193 -15.51 13.75 9.49
C MET A 193 -15.80 13.30 10.91
N THR A 194 -16.80 13.94 11.52
CA THR A 194 -17.34 13.56 12.82
C THR A 194 -18.73 12.96 12.66
N ARG A 195 -19.14 12.19 13.68
CA ARG A 195 -20.51 11.72 13.80
C ARG A 195 -21.32 12.69 14.66
N HIS A 196 -22.45 13.15 14.13
CA HIS A 196 -23.36 14.04 14.87
C HIS A 196 -24.21 13.28 15.90
N ASP A 197 -24.28 11.97 15.78
CA ASP A 197 -25.19 11.08 16.49
C ASP A 197 -24.48 10.03 17.36
N GLY A 198 -23.16 10.13 17.50
CA GLY A 198 -22.39 9.15 18.27
C GLY A 198 -20.88 9.36 18.16
N PRO A 199 -20.10 8.49 18.81
CA PRO A 199 -18.64 8.50 18.71
C PRO A 199 -18.18 8.00 17.34
N LEU A 200 -16.90 8.25 17.02
CA LEU A 200 -16.28 7.73 15.79
C LEU A 200 -16.19 6.20 15.78
N LEU A 201 -16.05 5.59 16.97
CA LEU A 201 -16.03 4.16 17.21
C LEU A 201 -17.06 3.84 18.28
N GLU A 202 -18.06 3.04 17.92
CA GLU A 202 -19.20 2.72 18.76
C GLU A 202 -19.34 1.21 18.90
N LEU A 203 -19.16 0.70 20.13
CA LEU A 203 -19.36 -0.72 20.41
C LEU A 203 -20.86 -1.03 20.50
N ASN A 204 -21.31 -1.97 19.67
CA ASN A 204 -22.68 -2.44 19.64
C ASN A 204 -22.78 -3.81 20.35
N PRO A 205 -23.74 -3.98 21.26
CA PRO A 205 -23.93 -5.25 21.95
C PRO A 205 -24.46 -6.34 21.01
N PRO A 206 -24.30 -7.64 21.37
CA PRO A 206 -24.61 -8.77 20.49
C PRO A 206 -26.03 -8.77 19.91
N ASN A 207 -27.00 -8.36 20.71
CA ASN A 207 -28.41 -8.31 20.34
C ASN A 207 -28.75 -7.20 19.33
N HIS A 208 -27.83 -6.29 19.01
CA HIS A 208 -28.08 -5.22 18.04
C HIS A 208 -28.14 -5.74 16.60
N TRP A 209 -27.26 -6.71 16.24
CA TRP A 209 -27.16 -7.26 14.89
C TRP A 209 -27.11 -8.80 14.91
N GLN A 210 -28.24 -9.42 15.30
CA GLN A 210 -28.48 -10.87 15.27
C GLN A 210 -27.49 -11.75 16.06
N GLY A 211 -27.05 -11.28 17.22
CA GLY A 211 -26.26 -12.09 18.18
C GLY A 211 -24.74 -11.89 18.08
N HIS A 212 -24.27 -10.95 17.25
CA HIS A 212 -22.85 -10.65 17.11
C HIS A 212 -22.48 -9.30 17.71
N THR A 213 -21.42 -9.27 18.51
CA THR A 213 -20.76 -8.02 18.89
C THR A 213 -20.24 -7.35 17.61
N SER A 214 -20.44 -6.05 17.48
CA SER A 214 -20.00 -5.30 16.31
C SER A 214 -19.56 -3.90 16.70
N VAL A 215 -18.79 -3.25 15.84
CA VAL A 215 -18.34 -1.87 16.04
C VAL A 215 -18.79 -1.03 14.85
N THR A 216 -19.46 0.08 15.11
CA THR A 216 -19.71 1.10 14.08
C THR A 216 -18.50 2.02 14.01
N VAL A 217 -17.92 2.11 12.82
CA VAL A 217 -16.66 2.79 12.51
C VAL A 217 -16.95 3.94 11.55
N SER A 218 -16.66 5.17 11.97
CA SER A 218 -16.78 6.35 11.13
C SER A 218 -15.73 6.34 9.99
N THR A 219 -16.09 6.96 8.87
CA THR A 219 -15.25 7.08 7.66
C THR A 219 -13.87 7.72 7.88
N SER A 220 -13.71 8.51 8.94
CA SER A 220 -12.45 9.17 9.32
C SER A 220 -11.46 8.24 10.04
N VAL A 221 -11.92 7.11 10.58
CA VAL A 221 -11.13 6.25 11.47
C VAL A 221 -10.08 5.46 10.69
N ARG A 222 -8.83 5.52 11.17
CA ARG A 222 -7.71 4.69 10.68
C ARG A 222 -7.67 3.34 11.40
N PHE A 223 -7.06 2.35 10.75
CA PHE A 223 -6.85 1.04 11.38
C PHE A 223 -6.07 1.14 12.68
N PHE A 224 -5.10 2.05 12.77
CA PHE A 224 -4.39 2.29 14.03
C PHE A 224 -5.33 2.56 15.21
N ASP A 225 -6.29 3.48 15.04
CA ASP A 225 -7.24 3.83 16.09
C ASP A 225 -8.25 2.70 16.34
N PHE A 226 -8.67 2.03 15.26
CA PHE A 226 -9.60 0.91 15.36
C PHE A 226 -8.99 -0.29 16.10
N ASP A 227 -7.76 -0.68 15.78
CA ASP A 227 -7.05 -1.77 16.43
C ASP A 227 -6.89 -1.51 17.94
N ASN A 228 -6.47 -0.30 18.31
CA ASN A 228 -6.32 0.10 19.70
C ASN A 228 -7.67 0.05 20.45
N PHE A 229 -8.75 0.50 19.81
CA PHE A 229 -10.09 0.38 20.36
C PHE A 229 -10.51 -1.08 20.55
N LEU A 230 -10.24 -1.96 19.60
CA LEU A 230 -10.57 -3.38 19.73
C LEU A 230 -9.79 -4.02 20.88
N ILE A 231 -8.48 -3.77 20.98
CA ILE A 231 -7.65 -4.31 22.05
C ILE A 231 -8.14 -3.83 23.42
N SER A 232 -8.47 -2.55 23.56
CA SER A 232 -8.96 -2.00 24.85
C SER A 232 -10.31 -2.60 25.28
N HIS A 233 -11.06 -3.21 24.37
CA HIS A 233 -12.33 -3.88 24.64
C HIS A 233 -12.23 -5.41 24.62
N ASN A 234 -11.02 -5.99 24.57
CA ASN A 234 -10.78 -7.43 24.42
C ASN A 234 -11.43 -8.04 23.16
N LEU A 235 -11.39 -7.30 22.06
CA LEU A 235 -11.95 -7.68 20.76
C LEU A 235 -10.86 -7.73 19.67
N THR A 236 -11.19 -8.34 18.54
CA THR A 236 -10.33 -8.43 17.35
C THR A 236 -11.18 -8.51 16.08
N GLN A 237 -10.54 -8.25 14.94
CA GLN A 237 -10.99 -8.71 13.64
C GLN A 237 -10.36 -10.07 13.31
N LEU A 238 -10.97 -10.83 12.40
CA LEU A 238 -10.45 -12.12 11.94
C LEU A 238 -9.52 -11.99 10.72
N THR A 239 -9.51 -10.83 10.08
CA THR A 239 -8.73 -10.49 8.91
C THR A 239 -8.60 -8.98 8.84
N GLY A 240 -7.58 -8.48 8.14
CA GLY A 240 -7.38 -7.05 7.92
C GLY A 240 -6.11 -6.79 7.11
N PRO A 241 -5.94 -5.57 6.58
CA PRO A 241 -4.80 -5.24 5.73
C PRO A 241 -3.47 -5.27 6.52
N GLY A 242 -2.36 -5.44 5.81
CA GLY A 242 -1.03 -5.42 6.44
C GLY A 242 -0.60 -4.07 7.02
N SER A 243 -1.32 -2.97 6.70
CA SER A 243 -1.02 -1.59 7.09
C SER A 243 -2.09 -1.04 8.03
N ILE A 244 -1.66 -0.23 9.00
CA ILE A 244 -2.51 0.49 9.97
C ILE A 244 -2.82 1.93 9.54
N SER A 245 -2.16 2.41 8.49
CA SER A 245 -2.26 3.78 7.97
C SER A 245 -3.59 4.12 7.29
N PRO A 246 -4.16 3.24 6.43
CA PRO A 246 -5.41 3.54 5.74
C PRO A 246 -6.58 3.81 6.70
N THR A 247 -7.56 4.57 6.22
CA THR A 247 -8.87 4.56 6.88
C THR A 247 -9.53 3.20 6.67
N VAL A 248 -10.27 2.72 7.67
CA VAL A 248 -10.99 1.44 7.61
C VAL A 248 -11.92 1.44 6.39
N VAL A 249 -12.73 2.49 6.24
CA VAL A 249 -13.64 2.66 5.10
C VAL A 249 -12.90 2.75 3.76
N GLY A 250 -11.75 3.41 3.70
CA GLY A 250 -10.94 3.50 2.48
C GLY A 250 -10.45 2.14 2.01
N SER A 251 -10.00 1.30 2.95
CA SER A 251 -9.57 -0.08 2.68
C SER A 251 -10.70 -0.96 2.16
N LEU A 252 -11.90 -0.84 2.75
CA LEU A 252 -13.09 -1.56 2.35
C LEU A 252 -13.55 -1.18 0.93
N CYS A 253 -13.52 0.10 0.59
CA CYS A 253 -13.89 0.58 -0.75
C CYS A 253 -13.13 -0.11 -1.89
N THR A 254 -11.87 -0.48 -1.67
CA THR A 254 -11.01 -1.15 -2.65
C THR A 254 -10.92 -2.65 -2.46
N SER A 255 -11.79 -3.26 -1.64
CA SER A 255 -11.74 -4.70 -1.34
C SER A 255 -10.34 -5.15 -0.89
N SER A 256 -9.66 -4.32 -0.08
CA SER A 256 -8.35 -4.70 0.46
C SER A 256 -8.51 -5.92 1.36
N HIS A 257 -7.46 -6.73 1.46
CA HIS A 257 -7.52 -8.03 2.10
C HIS A 257 -6.39 -8.22 3.12
N GLY A 258 -6.59 -9.20 3.98
CA GLY A 258 -5.55 -9.75 4.85
C GLY A 258 -4.94 -11.02 4.29
N SER A 259 -4.62 -11.93 5.19
CA SER A 259 -4.25 -13.31 4.88
C SER A 259 -4.81 -14.24 5.96
N GLY A 260 -5.18 -15.45 5.53
CA GLY A 260 -5.82 -16.49 6.33
C GLY A 260 -6.82 -17.27 5.48
N SER A 261 -6.53 -18.54 5.21
CA SER A 261 -7.38 -19.43 4.40
C SER A 261 -8.74 -19.74 5.04
N HIS A 262 -8.87 -19.56 6.36
CA HIS A 262 -10.10 -19.80 7.12
C HIS A 262 -11.17 -18.73 6.96
N TYR A 263 -10.75 -17.49 6.71
CA TYR A 263 -11.64 -16.35 6.75
C TYR A 263 -11.67 -15.64 5.40
N PRO A 264 -12.83 -15.12 4.99
CA PRO A 264 -12.90 -14.24 3.83
C PRO A 264 -12.26 -12.89 4.16
N ILE A 265 -12.35 -11.92 3.25
CA ILE A 265 -11.82 -10.57 3.49
C ILE A 265 -12.72 -9.77 4.45
N GLU A 266 -12.23 -8.62 4.92
CA GLU A 266 -12.89 -7.80 5.93
C GLU A 266 -14.30 -7.35 5.51
N ASN A 267 -14.50 -7.09 4.21
CA ASN A 267 -15.78 -6.69 3.63
C ASN A 267 -16.93 -7.68 3.96
N ASN A 268 -16.60 -8.96 4.16
CA ASN A 268 -17.58 -10.00 4.45
C ASN A 268 -18.11 -9.96 5.89
N PHE A 269 -17.50 -9.15 6.76
CA PHE A 269 -17.94 -8.97 8.14
C PHE A 269 -18.76 -7.69 8.35
N ILE A 270 -19.06 -6.94 7.27
CA ILE A 270 -19.90 -5.73 7.34
C ILE A 270 -21.38 -6.13 7.43
N VAL A 271 -22.07 -5.64 8.46
CA VAL A 271 -23.50 -5.91 8.68
C VAL A 271 -24.40 -4.72 8.35
N ALA A 272 -23.88 -3.50 8.43
CA ALA A 272 -24.60 -2.27 8.11
C ALA A 272 -23.67 -1.16 7.60
N MET A 273 -24.21 -0.23 6.84
CA MET A 273 -23.51 0.95 6.34
C MET A 273 -24.46 2.15 6.26
N ARG A 274 -23.93 3.35 6.47
CA ARG A 274 -24.63 4.59 6.16
C ARG A 274 -23.88 5.38 5.11
N VAL A 275 -24.58 5.82 4.07
CA VAL A 275 -24.01 6.45 2.90
C VAL A 275 -24.79 7.70 2.55
N ILE A 276 -24.07 8.76 2.20
CA ILE A 276 -24.63 9.99 1.68
C ILE A 276 -24.65 9.85 0.16
N ASN A 277 -25.86 9.70 -0.39
CA ASN A 277 -26.06 9.47 -1.82
C ASN A 277 -25.80 10.75 -2.64
N SER A 278 -25.91 10.63 -3.96
CA SER A 278 -25.70 11.77 -4.86
C SER A 278 -26.63 12.92 -4.55
N GLU A 279 -27.85 12.70 -4.05
CA GLU A 279 -28.83 13.74 -3.68
C GLU A 279 -28.47 14.49 -2.38
N GLY A 280 -27.45 14.02 -1.65
CA GLY A 280 -27.08 14.54 -0.35
C GLY A 280 -27.94 13.97 0.78
N GLU A 281 -28.63 12.86 0.56
CA GLU A 281 -29.44 12.19 1.58
C GLU A 281 -28.60 11.12 2.29
N LEU A 282 -28.66 11.10 3.63
CA LEU A 282 -28.08 10.00 4.42
C LEU A 282 -29.03 8.81 4.38
N LYS A 283 -28.57 7.69 3.81
CA LYS A 283 -29.31 6.43 3.72
C LYS A 283 -28.62 5.35 4.54
N SER A 284 -29.41 4.51 5.18
CA SER A 284 -28.94 3.38 5.98
C SER A 284 -29.26 2.06 5.29
N TYR A 285 -28.24 1.20 5.18
CA TYR A 285 -28.35 -0.12 4.57
C TYR A 285 -27.86 -1.18 5.56
N ASN A 286 -28.43 -2.38 5.49
CA ASN A 286 -27.98 -3.53 6.28
C ASN A 286 -28.23 -4.83 5.51
N VAL A 287 -27.51 -5.89 5.89
CA VAL A 287 -27.53 -7.16 5.18
C VAL A 287 -28.89 -7.89 5.26
N TYR A 288 -29.74 -7.52 6.19
CA TYR A 288 -31.04 -8.17 6.45
C TYR A 288 -32.17 -7.64 5.58
N HIS A 289 -32.20 -6.33 5.36
CA HIS A 289 -33.28 -5.65 4.62
C HIS A 289 -32.82 -5.15 3.25
N HIS A 290 -31.51 -5.03 3.02
CA HIS A 290 -30.95 -4.40 1.83
C HIS A 290 -29.85 -5.25 1.18
N LYS A 291 -30.03 -6.58 1.15
CA LYS A 291 -29.00 -7.54 0.70
C LYS A 291 -28.38 -7.15 -0.65
N GLU A 292 -29.19 -6.87 -1.67
CA GLU A 292 -28.67 -6.50 -3.00
C GLU A 292 -27.82 -5.21 -2.96
N ALA A 293 -28.31 -4.16 -2.29
CA ALA A 293 -27.58 -2.91 -2.15
C ALA A 293 -26.28 -3.09 -1.35
N MET A 294 -26.32 -3.86 -0.25
CA MET A 294 -25.14 -4.15 0.56
C MET A 294 -24.05 -4.84 -0.26
N ARG A 295 -24.39 -5.83 -1.10
CA ARG A 295 -23.42 -6.51 -1.96
C ARG A 295 -22.68 -5.55 -2.92
N ALA A 296 -23.30 -4.43 -3.29
CA ALA A 296 -22.65 -3.38 -4.08
C ALA A 296 -21.90 -2.36 -3.21
N LEU A 297 -22.42 -2.05 -2.02
CA LEU A 297 -21.87 -1.01 -1.14
C LEU A 297 -20.56 -1.41 -0.46
N VAL A 298 -20.47 -2.67 -0.02
CA VAL A 298 -19.34 -3.14 0.81
C VAL A 298 -17.99 -3.00 0.12
N ALA A 299 -17.93 -3.10 -1.22
CA ALA A 299 -16.79 -2.68 -2.04
C ALA A 299 -17.31 -1.99 -3.31
N CYS A 300 -17.13 -0.68 -3.39
CA CYS A 300 -17.72 0.14 -4.45
C CYS A 300 -16.76 1.10 -5.13
N LEU A 301 -15.46 1.06 -4.78
CA LEU A 301 -14.45 1.98 -5.31
C LEU A 301 -14.86 3.46 -5.13
N GLY A 302 -15.65 3.79 -4.10
CA GLY A 302 -16.19 5.13 -3.88
C GLY A 302 -17.30 5.58 -4.85
N MET A 303 -17.79 4.73 -5.75
CA MET A 303 -18.83 5.10 -6.74
C MET A 303 -20.24 5.15 -6.16
N CYS A 304 -20.46 4.63 -4.96
CA CYS A 304 -21.79 4.55 -4.34
C CYS A 304 -22.14 5.75 -3.47
N GLY A 305 -21.26 6.75 -3.37
CA GLY A 305 -21.44 7.92 -2.52
C GLY A 305 -20.41 8.04 -1.41
N ILE A 306 -20.65 9.01 -0.51
CA ILE A 306 -19.76 9.29 0.62
C ILE A 306 -20.21 8.41 1.78
N ILE A 307 -19.45 7.35 2.06
CA ILE A 307 -19.70 6.50 3.24
C ILE A 307 -19.47 7.34 4.50
N TYR A 308 -20.47 7.36 5.38
CA TYR A 308 -20.47 8.10 6.64
C TYR A 308 -19.94 7.21 7.79
N ASP A 309 -20.42 5.97 7.85
CA ASP A 309 -19.91 4.91 8.72
C ASP A 309 -20.29 3.51 8.23
N VAL A 310 -19.59 2.52 8.80
CA VAL A 310 -19.78 1.09 8.56
C VAL A 310 -19.87 0.36 9.89
N THR A 311 -20.70 -0.68 9.99
CA THR A 311 -20.76 -1.54 11.17
C THR A 311 -20.17 -2.90 10.84
N ILE A 312 -19.12 -3.28 11.57
CA ILE A 312 -18.31 -4.48 11.33
C ILE A 312 -18.46 -5.44 12.51
N THR A 313 -18.74 -6.71 12.23
CA THR A 313 -18.73 -7.77 13.25
C THR A 313 -17.32 -8.00 13.79
N VAL A 314 -17.20 -8.12 15.11
CA VAL A 314 -15.92 -8.31 15.81
C VAL A 314 -16.01 -9.49 16.77
N TYR A 315 -14.84 -10.02 17.14
CA TYR A 315 -14.72 -11.29 17.86
C TYR A 315 -13.89 -11.12 19.13
N PRO A 316 -14.00 -12.03 20.13
CA PRO A 316 -13.13 -12.01 21.29
C PRO A 316 -11.65 -12.08 20.88
N ILE A 317 -10.82 -11.25 21.50
CA ILE A 317 -9.39 -11.19 21.22
C ILE A 317 -8.72 -12.54 21.50
N ARG A 318 -7.75 -12.90 20.65
CA ARG A 318 -6.88 -14.07 20.83
C ARG A 318 -5.43 -13.64 20.76
N ILE A 319 -4.56 -14.37 21.46
CA ILE A 319 -3.10 -14.25 21.28
C ILE A 319 -2.67 -15.24 20.20
N VAL A 320 -1.77 -14.79 19.32
CA VAL A 320 -1.25 -15.56 18.20
C VAL A 320 0.26 -15.64 18.30
N ALA A 321 0.80 -16.82 18.01
CA ALA A 321 2.24 -17.06 17.90
C ALA A 321 2.65 -16.94 16.43
N GLY A 322 3.60 -16.05 16.14
CA GLY A 322 4.16 -15.84 14.82
C GLY A 322 5.44 -16.64 14.62
N TYR A 323 5.48 -17.47 13.59
CA TYR A 323 6.63 -18.29 13.24
C TYR A 323 7.23 -17.82 11.90
N ASN A 324 8.55 -17.92 11.80
CA ASN A 324 9.30 -17.61 10.60
C ASN A 324 10.03 -18.87 10.12
N LYS A 325 9.90 -19.17 8.83
CA LYS A 325 10.58 -20.29 8.18
C LYS A 325 11.23 -19.80 6.89
N TRP A 326 12.34 -20.41 6.53
CA TRP A 326 13.01 -20.21 5.25
C TRP A 326 12.98 -21.51 4.47
N ALA A 327 12.68 -21.39 3.19
CA ALA A 327 12.73 -22.45 2.19
C ALA A 327 13.40 -21.89 0.92
N THR A 328 13.67 -22.72 -0.07
CA THR A 328 14.06 -22.22 -1.40
C THR A 328 12.86 -22.06 -2.33
N VAL A 329 13.02 -21.30 -3.40
CA VAL A 329 12.05 -21.23 -4.49
C VAL A 329 11.80 -22.63 -5.09
N GLU A 330 12.82 -23.47 -5.20
CA GLU A 330 12.70 -24.87 -5.60
C GLU A 330 11.75 -25.66 -4.68
N GLU A 331 11.95 -25.59 -3.35
CA GLU A 331 11.12 -26.28 -2.37
C GLU A 331 9.68 -25.75 -2.31
N SER A 332 9.51 -24.43 -2.44
CA SER A 332 8.21 -23.75 -2.35
C SER A 332 7.40 -23.85 -3.63
N LEU A 333 8.01 -23.73 -4.81
CA LEU A 333 7.28 -23.62 -6.08
C LEU A 333 7.44 -24.85 -6.97
N TYR A 334 8.66 -25.37 -7.13
CA TYR A 334 8.92 -26.44 -8.10
C TYR A 334 8.53 -27.80 -7.54
N ASN A 335 8.88 -28.06 -6.28
CA ASN A 335 8.46 -29.24 -5.53
C ASN A 335 7.13 -29.02 -4.79
N SER A 336 6.66 -27.76 -4.72
CA SER A 336 5.42 -27.30 -4.05
C SER A 336 5.27 -27.68 -2.57
N THR A 337 6.27 -28.32 -1.97
CA THR A 337 6.13 -29.00 -0.68
C THR A 337 6.04 -27.98 0.44
N ALA A 338 6.91 -26.97 0.46
CA ALA A 338 6.92 -25.97 1.52
C ALA A 338 5.68 -25.04 1.45
N LEU A 339 5.23 -24.67 0.26
CA LEU A 339 4.04 -23.81 0.08
C LEU A 339 2.76 -24.54 0.48
N LEU A 340 2.55 -25.75 -0.07
CA LEU A 340 1.35 -26.52 0.20
C LEU A 340 1.27 -26.98 1.66
N GLN A 341 2.40 -27.34 2.29
CA GLN A 341 2.41 -27.72 3.69
C GLN A 341 1.84 -26.62 4.58
N GLU A 342 2.26 -25.36 4.39
CA GLU A 342 1.82 -24.26 5.26
C GLU A 342 0.40 -23.79 4.91
N LEU A 343 0.01 -23.82 3.63
CA LEU A 343 -1.33 -23.45 3.20
C LEU A 343 -2.41 -24.48 3.55
N SER A 344 -2.06 -25.76 3.61
CA SER A 344 -2.98 -26.86 4.00
C SER A 344 -3.04 -27.11 5.50
N ASP A 345 -2.11 -26.55 6.29
CA ASP A 345 -2.16 -26.63 7.75
C ASP A 345 -3.31 -25.75 8.28
N GLU A 346 -4.44 -26.37 8.61
CA GLU A 346 -5.62 -25.72 9.18
C GLU A 346 -5.35 -25.04 10.54
N THR A 347 -4.20 -25.25 11.18
CA THR A 347 -3.83 -24.50 12.39
C THR A 347 -3.27 -23.11 12.08
N ASN A 348 -2.83 -22.86 10.85
CA ASN A 348 -2.38 -21.55 10.40
C ASN A 348 -3.58 -20.63 10.16
N MET A 349 -3.69 -19.55 10.93
CA MET A 349 -4.69 -18.51 10.68
C MET A 349 -4.24 -17.46 9.67
N PHE A 350 -2.94 -17.42 9.37
CA PHE A 350 -2.32 -16.49 8.45
C PHE A 350 -1.09 -17.16 7.86
N VAL A 351 -0.91 -17.02 6.56
CA VAL A 351 0.30 -17.46 5.85
C VAL A 351 0.72 -16.36 4.88
N PHE A 352 1.99 -15.95 4.97
CA PHE A 352 2.57 -14.95 4.08
C PHE A 352 3.85 -15.53 3.49
N PHE A 353 3.88 -15.58 2.16
CA PHE A 353 5.07 -15.96 1.41
C PHE A 353 5.73 -14.71 0.86
N TYR A 354 7.05 -14.67 0.95
CA TYR A 354 7.87 -13.58 0.43
C TYR A 354 9.07 -14.20 -0.28
N TRP A 355 9.10 -14.12 -1.60
CA TRP A 355 10.28 -14.48 -2.36
C TRP A 355 11.30 -13.33 -2.26
N ALA A 356 12.52 -13.65 -1.85
CA ALA A 356 13.62 -12.70 -1.74
C ALA A 356 14.62 -12.92 -2.90
N PRO A 357 14.52 -12.15 -3.99
CA PRO A 357 15.35 -12.36 -5.17
C PRO A 357 16.83 -12.12 -4.89
N LEU A 358 17.68 -12.78 -5.67
CA LEU A 358 19.14 -12.68 -5.65
C LEU A 358 19.80 -13.16 -4.34
N THR A 359 19.05 -13.74 -3.41
CA THR A 359 19.59 -14.19 -2.11
C THR A 359 20.48 -15.42 -2.20
N SER A 360 20.44 -16.15 -3.31
CA SER A 360 21.34 -17.28 -3.58
C SER A 360 22.62 -16.90 -4.33
N ALA A 361 22.74 -15.64 -4.79
CA ALA A 361 23.89 -15.17 -5.53
C ALA A 361 25.15 -15.15 -4.66
N THR A 362 26.23 -15.70 -5.19
CA THR A 362 27.55 -15.64 -4.53
C THR A 362 28.15 -14.24 -4.65
N GLU A 363 29.12 -13.91 -3.79
CA GLU A 363 29.82 -12.62 -3.84
C GLU A 363 30.48 -12.35 -5.20
N SER A 364 31.02 -13.39 -5.84
CA SER A 364 31.59 -13.27 -7.19
C SER A 364 30.54 -13.01 -8.26
N GLU A 365 29.34 -13.58 -8.14
CA GLU A 365 28.24 -13.35 -9.08
C GLU A 365 27.66 -11.95 -8.90
N MET A 366 27.56 -11.47 -7.66
CA MET A 366 27.15 -10.09 -7.37
C MET A 366 28.19 -9.07 -7.86
N THR A 367 29.47 -9.37 -7.72
CA THR A 367 30.54 -8.54 -8.31
C THR A 367 30.41 -8.50 -9.83
N TYR A 368 30.20 -9.65 -10.47
CA TYR A 368 29.95 -9.73 -11.90
C TYR A 368 28.73 -8.90 -12.32
N PHE A 369 27.61 -9.00 -11.60
CA PHE A 369 26.39 -8.23 -11.85
C PHE A 369 26.65 -6.73 -11.79
N ASN A 370 27.37 -6.27 -10.76
CA ASN A 370 27.74 -4.87 -10.59
C ASN A 370 28.63 -4.35 -11.72
N ASP A 371 29.56 -5.17 -12.20
CA ASP A 371 30.52 -4.78 -13.25
C ASP A 371 29.93 -4.83 -14.66
N ARG A 372 29.01 -5.78 -14.91
CA ARG A 372 28.51 -6.09 -16.26
C ARG A 372 27.08 -5.64 -16.51
N GLY A 373 26.32 -5.37 -15.45
CA GLY A 373 24.91 -5.03 -15.55
C GLY A 373 24.07 -6.19 -16.05
N HIS A 374 24.36 -7.42 -15.63
CA HIS A 374 23.48 -8.57 -15.75
C HIS A 374 24.03 -9.74 -14.93
N MET A 375 23.16 -10.59 -14.41
CA MET A 375 23.56 -11.76 -13.64
C MET A 375 24.27 -12.78 -14.55
N PRO A 376 25.30 -13.50 -14.06
CA PRO A 376 25.85 -14.63 -14.77
C PRO A 376 24.87 -15.80 -14.77
N THR A 377 24.87 -16.62 -15.82
CA THR A 377 23.96 -17.78 -15.96
C THR A 377 24.20 -18.90 -14.93
N THR A 378 25.26 -18.79 -14.14
CA THR A 378 25.57 -19.68 -13.02
C THR A 378 24.63 -19.45 -11.83
N TRP A 379 24.12 -18.23 -11.67
CA TRP A 379 23.08 -17.92 -10.68
C TRP A 379 21.74 -18.44 -11.16
N LYS A 380 20.92 -18.94 -10.23
CA LYS A 380 19.60 -19.50 -10.51
C LYS A 380 18.57 -19.02 -9.50
N ALA A 381 17.46 -18.46 -9.99
CA ALA A 381 16.40 -17.93 -9.16
C ALA A 381 15.70 -19.02 -8.33
N GLU A 382 15.70 -20.27 -8.79
CA GLU A 382 15.16 -21.42 -8.05
C GLU A 382 15.87 -21.67 -6.70
N LYS A 383 17.11 -21.21 -6.57
CA LYS A 383 17.91 -21.36 -5.35
C LYS A 383 17.70 -20.21 -4.37
N ASP A 384 17.04 -19.13 -4.81
CA ASP A 384 16.74 -18.01 -3.92
C ASP A 384 15.86 -18.46 -2.76
N HIS A 385 15.97 -17.73 -1.67
CA HIS A 385 15.23 -17.99 -0.46
C HIS A 385 13.81 -17.42 -0.54
N VAL A 386 12.88 -18.17 0.03
CA VAL A 386 11.50 -17.79 0.29
C VAL A 386 11.32 -17.75 1.81
N TRP A 387 10.92 -16.59 2.29
CA TRP A 387 10.50 -16.42 3.67
C TRP A 387 9.02 -16.74 3.80
N ILE A 388 8.68 -17.54 4.81
CA ILE A 388 7.32 -17.92 5.12
C ILE A 388 7.03 -17.50 6.55
N LYS A 389 6.03 -16.63 6.71
CA LYS A 389 5.49 -16.24 8.02
C LYS A 389 4.15 -16.92 8.22
N THR A 390 3.99 -17.58 9.36
CA THR A 390 2.71 -18.14 9.78
C THR A 390 2.28 -17.56 11.13
N LEU A 391 0.98 -17.43 11.36
CA LEU A 391 0.43 -17.14 12.68
C LEU A 391 -0.47 -18.28 13.11
N LYS A 392 -0.28 -18.75 14.34
CA LYS A 392 -1.10 -19.80 14.97
C LYS A 392 -1.79 -19.24 16.22
N PRO A 393 -3.11 -19.37 16.37
CA PRO A 393 -3.78 -18.98 17.60
C PRO A 393 -3.34 -19.87 18.77
N LEU A 394 -3.10 -19.27 19.92
CA LEU A 394 -2.88 -19.99 21.17
C LEU A 394 -4.20 -20.32 21.86
N SER A 395 -4.22 -21.41 22.64
CA SER A 395 -5.28 -21.62 23.61
C SER A 395 -5.29 -20.51 24.67
N ALA A 396 -6.41 -20.34 25.37
CA ALA A 396 -6.52 -19.34 26.44
C ALA A 396 -5.48 -19.57 27.55
N GLU A 397 -5.17 -20.83 27.86
CA GLU A 397 -4.18 -21.19 28.88
C GLU A 397 -2.77 -20.81 28.43
N GLU A 398 -2.38 -21.16 27.20
CA GLU A 398 -1.06 -20.82 26.64
C GLU A 398 -0.90 -19.29 26.51
N GLY A 399 -1.93 -18.61 26.00
CA GLY A 399 -1.94 -17.16 25.85
C GLY A 399 -1.74 -16.42 27.18
N SER A 400 -2.28 -16.96 28.30
CA SER A 400 -2.12 -16.34 29.62
C SER A 400 -0.68 -16.37 30.15
N LYS A 401 0.19 -17.20 29.57
CA LYS A 401 1.57 -17.44 30.02
C LYS A 401 2.62 -16.68 29.21
N VAL A 402 2.23 -15.95 28.17
CA VAL A 402 3.16 -15.29 27.24
C VAL A 402 3.07 -13.77 27.33
N ASN A 403 4.20 -13.10 27.11
CA ASN A 403 4.23 -11.65 26.99
C ASN A 403 3.90 -11.26 25.55
N VAL A 404 2.83 -10.48 25.39
CA VAL A 404 2.40 -9.99 24.08
C VAL A 404 3.26 -8.80 23.67
N THR A 405 3.82 -8.89 22.47
CA THR A 405 4.56 -7.82 21.81
C THR A 405 3.58 -6.94 21.04
N ARG A 406 3.63 -5.62 21.27
CA ARG A 406 2.79 -4.66 20.54
C ARG A 406 3.41 -4.35 19.18
N TYR A 407 2.60 -4.21 18.14
CA TYR A 407 3.11 -3.95 16.78
C TYR A 407 4.05 -2.74 16.71
N ASN A 408 3.68 -1.62 17.36
CA ASN A 408 4.47 -0.39 17.38
C ASN A 408 5.84 -0.53 18.09
N THR A 409 6.06 -1.63 18.81
CA THR A 409 7.34 -1.93 19.47
C THR A 409 8.23 -2.87 18.65
N VAL A 410 7.67 -3.50 17.61
CA VAL A 410 8.42 -4.30 16.64
C VAL A 410 8.98 -3.35 15.58
N ARG A 411 10.23 -3.55 15.14
CA ARG A 411 10.71 -2.91 13.92
C ARG A 411 10.01 -3.58 12.74
N PRO A 412 9.05 -2.95 12.04
CA PRO A 412 8.43 -3.56 10.88
C PRO A 412 9.47 -3.99 9.83
N LEU A 413 9.12 -5.03 9.08
CA LEU A 413 9.96 -5.73 8.10
C LEU A 413 10.78 -4.82 7.20
N HIS A 414 10.22 -3.69 6.81
CA HIS A 414 10.92 -2.84 5.87
C HIS A 414 11.96 -1.94 6.52
N HIS A 415 11.96 -1.63 7.83
CA HIS A 415 12.91 -0.68 8.44
C HIS A 415 14.40 -0.95 8.12
N THR A 416 14.75 -2.18 7.74
CA THR A 416 16.10 -2.60 7.32
C THR A 416 16.40 -2.43 5.84
N VAL A 417 15.39 -2.20 5.00
CA VAL A 417 15.51 -1.87 3.57
C VAL A 417 15.44 -0.34 3.38
N ARG A 418 16.22 0.43 4.14
CA ARG A 418 16.56 1.77 3.70
C ARG A 418 17.73 1.64 2.73
N PRO A 419 17.58 1.95 1.43
CA PRO A 419 18.75 2.22 0.62
C PRO A 419 19.44 3.42 1.26
N GLN A 420 20.56 3.19 1.96
CA GLN A 420 21.43 4.27 2.39
C GLN A 420 21.76 5.06 1.14
N ARG A 421 21.38 6.35 1.11
CA ARG A 421 21.65 7.26 0.00
C ARG A 421 23.12 7.72 0.04
N GLU A 422 24.05 6.77 0.06
CA GLU A 422 25.48 7.01 -0.05
C GLU A 422 25.97 6.75 -1.49
N GLY A 423 26.17 7.84 -2.24
CA GLY A 423 27.08 7.90 -3.39
C GLY A 423 26.89 6.90 -4.54
N LYS A 424 26.14 7.32 -5.57
CA LYS A 424 26.20 6.93 -7.01
C LYS A 424 26.21 5.45 -7.44
N ASN A 425 26.42 4.45 -6.57
CA ASN A 425 26.39 3.02 -6.91
C ASN A 425 25.47 2.27 -5.92
N PHE A 426 24.19 2.14 -6.26
CA PHE A 426 23.13 1.64 -5.37
C PHE A 426 22.65 0.21 -5.70
N THR A 427 23.49 -0.63 -6.29
CA THR A 427 23.16 -2.04 -6.60
C THR A 427 23.43 -3.00 -5.44
N HIS A 428 24.21 -2.56 -4.44
CA HIS A 428 24.62 -3.39 -3.29
C HIS A 428 23.59 -3.41 -2.14
N THR A 429 22.57 -2.56 -2.18
CA THR A 429 21.61 -2.36 -1.07
C THR A 429 20.54 -3.42 -1.01
N ASP A 430 20.04 -3.93 -2.16
CA ASP A 430 18.88 -4.82 -2.19
C ASP A 430 19.24 -6.28 -1.82
N THR A 431 20.43 -6.74 -2.21
CA THR A 431 20.93 -8.07 -1.81
C THR A 431 21.43 -8.09 -0.37
N LYS A 432 22.03 -6.99 0.10
CA LYS A 432 22.38 -6.84 1.52
C LYS A 432 21.13 -6.72 2.38
N SER A 433 20.11 -5.98 1.95
CA SER A 433 18.85 -5.89 2.68
C SER A 433 18.08 -7.21 2.70
N ASN A 434 18.04 -7.97 1.59
CA ASN A 434 17.41 -9.29 1.56
C ASN A 434 18.21 -10.35 2.35
N GLY A 435 19.54 -10.31 2.29
CA GLY A 435 20.43 -11.13 3.13
C GLY A 435 20.42 -10.74 4.61
N ASP A 436 20.15 -9.48 4.93
CA ASP A 436 19.99 -8.98 6.29
C ASP A 436 18.58 -9.32 6.82
N LEU A 437 17.53 -9.29 5.99
CA LEU A 437 16.21 -9.86 6.28
C LEU A 437 16.33 -11.36 6.60
N ALA A 438 17.08 -12.12 5.79
CA ALA A 438 17.37 -13.53 6.05
C ALA A 438 18.05 -13.77 7.41
N ARG A 439 18.91 -12.84 7.85
CA ARG A 439 19.63 -12.91 9.13
C ARG A 439 18.84 -12.37 10.33
N MET A 440 17.87 -11.48 10.11
CA MET A 440 17.11 -10.79 11.15
C MET A 440 15.98 -11.62 11.76
N PHE A 441 15.42 -12.59 11.00
CA PHE A 441 14.33 -13.48 11.46
C PHE A 441 14.82 -14.83 11.99
N LEU A 442 16.08 -14.90 12.43
CA LEU A 442 16.70 -16.07 13.05
C LEU A 442 16.58 -16.20 14.59
N PRO A 443 15.75 -15.47 15.38
CA PRO A 443 15.53 -15.92 16.73
C PRO A 443 14.76 -17.26 16.70
N PRO A 444 15.14 -18.26 17.50
CA PRO A 444 14.62 -19.62 17.43
C PRO A 444 13.21 -19.81 18.03
N GLY A 445 12.49 -18.74 18.35
CA GLY A 445 11.19 -18.81 19.05
C GLY A 445 10.14 -17.87 18.44
N PRO A 446 8.84 -18.15 18.66
CA PRO A 446 7.78 -17.33 18.11
C PRO A 446 7.64 -15.99 18.83
N ASP A 447 7.29 -14.95 18.07
CA ASP A 447 6.79 -13.70 18.63
C ASP A 447 5.29 -13.83 18.93
N TYR A 448 4.83 -13.26 20.04
CA TYR A 448 3.42 -13.33 20.44
C TYR A 448 2.72 -11.99 20.24
N PHE A 449 1.57 -12.00 19.58
CA PHE A 449 0.81 -10.79 19.24
C PHE A 449 -0.64 -10.91 19.68
N TYR A 450 -1.30 -9.77 19.90
CA TYR A 450 -2.74 -9.73 19.77
C TYR A 450 -3.11 -10.05 18.31
N SER A 451 -4.15 -10.85 18.10
CA SER A 451 -4.58 -11.30 16.76
C SER A 451 -4.73 -10.15 15.77
N VAL A 452 -5.34 -9.03 16.17
CA VAL A 452 -5.48 -7.83 15.32
C VAL A 452 -4.14 -7.23 14.87
N GLU A 453 -3.11 -7.34 15.70
CA GLU A 453 -1.75 -6.84 15.40
C GLU A 453 -0.92 -7.88 14.63
N GLY A 454 -1.22 -9.18 14.76
CA GLY A 454 -0.45 -10.24 14.11
C GLY A 454 -0.43 -10.14 12.58
N TYR A 455 -1.53 -9.67 11.98
CA TYR A 455 -1.66 -9.48 10.53
C TYR A 455 -0.82 -8.30 10.01
N ARG A 456 -0.39 -7.38 10.87
CA ARG A 456 0.33 -6.17 10.48
C ARG A 456 1.78 -6.52 10.14
N HIS A 457 2.21 -6.11 8.95
CA HIS A 457 3.54 -6.46 8.42
C HIS A 457 4.17 -5.36 7.57
N SER A 458 3.52 -4.21 7.42
CA SER A 458 4.03 -3.11 6.59
C SER A 458 4.51 -1.92 7.43
N ASP A 459 5.75 -1.49 7.16
CA ASP A 459 6.30 -0.21 7.59
C ASP A 459 5.82 0.88 6.64
N GLU A 460 5.29 1.95 7.21
CA GLU A 460 4.76 3.10 6.49
C GLU A 460 5.85 3.94 5.81
N THR A 461 7.09 3.89 6.31
CA THR A 461 8.19 4.73 5.81
C THR A 461 8.83 4.23 4.52
N ILE A 462 8.55 2.98 4.11
CA ILE A 462 9.26 2.35 2.98
C ILE A 462 8.33 1.94 1.85
N GLN A 463 7.06 1.60 2.14
CA GLN A 463 6.11 1.32 1.07
C GLN A 463 5.76 2.56 0.23
N ALA A 464 5.92 3.78 0.75
CA ALA A 464 5.74 5.01 -0.01
C ALA A 464 6.69 5.14 -1.22
N LEU A 465 7.77 4.34 -1.25
CA LEU A 465 8.77 4.31 -2.33
C LEU A 465 8.66 3.07 -3.24
N LEU A 466 7.60 2.27 -3.07
CA LEU A 466 7.38 1.04 -3.82
C LEU A 466 6.20 1.17 -4.78
N TYR A 467 6.41 0.74 -6.01
CA TYR A 467 5.35 0.42 -6.95
C TYR A 467 4.84 -0.99 -6.66
N SER A 468 3.52 -1.17 -6.72
CA SER A 468 2.87 -2.43 -6.43
C SER A 468 1.81 -2.76 -7.49
N THR A 469 1.87 -3.98 -8.00
CA THR A 469 0.87 -4.60 -8.88
C THR A 469 0.52 -5.93 -8.27
N GLU A 470 -0.75 -6.29 -8.28
CA GLU A 470 -1.21 -7.53 -7.65
C GLU A 470 -2.24 -8.22 -8.55
N ILE A 471 -2.20 -9.54 -8.55
CA ILE A 471 -3.13 -10.41 -9.26
C ILE A 471 -3.85 -11.26 -8.23
N ALA A 472 -5.18 -11.38 -8.36
CA ALA A 472 -5.95 -12.36 -7.60
C ALA A 472 -6.14 -13.62 -8.45
N LEU A 473 -5.96 -14.78 -7.83
CA LEU A 473 -6.08 -16.10 -8.44
C LEU A 473 -7.05 -16.93 -7.63
N LYS A 474 -8.03 -17.54 -8.29
CA LYS A 474 -8.87 -18.55 -7.63
C LYS A 474 -8.11 -19.86 -7.52
N ASP A 475 -8.10 -20.46 -6.35
CA ASP A 475 -7.43 -21.74 -6.08
C ASP A 475 -8.37 -22.73 -5.38
N LYS A 476 -8.03 -24.01 -5.51
CA LYS A 476 -8.53 -25.11 -4.67
C LYS A 476 -7.43 -25.53 -3.69
N ASP A 477 -7.60 -26.67 -3.03
CA ASP A 477 -6.68 -27.17 -2.01
C ASP A 477 -5.25 -27.42 -2.53
N ASP A 478 -5.08 -27.58 -3.86
CA ASP A 478 -3.79 -27.83 -4.51
C ASP A 478 -3.02 -26.56 -4.91
N PHE A 479 -3.64 -25.38 -4.78
CA PHE A 479 -3.07 -24.07 -5.13
C PHE A 479 -2.37 -24.03 -6.50
N ALA A 480 -2.88 -24.80 -7.47
CA ALA A 480 -2.22 -25.00 -8.76
C ALA A 480 -2.05 -23.69 -9.55
N ASN A 481 -3.03 -22.79 -9.49
CA ASN A 481 -2.97 -21.51 -10.21
C ASN A 481 -1.93 -20.58 -9.60
N THR A 482 -1.84 -20.54 -8.26
CA THR A 482 -0.79 -19.79 -7.57
C THR A 482 0.61 -20.31 -7.88
N ILE A 483 0.81 -21.63 -7.86
CA ILE A 483 2.10 -22.23 -8.20
C ILE A 483 2.48 -21.91 -9.65
N ALA A 484 1.54 -22.01 -10.59
CA ALA A 484 1.76 -21.66 -11.99
C ALA A 484 2.16 -20.19 -12.16
N ALA A 485 1.43 -19.27 -11.50
CA ALA A 485 1.72 -17.84 -11.58
C ALA A 485 3.11 -17.49 -11.03
N LEU A 486 3.49 -18.05 -9.89
CA LEU A 486 4.80 -17.81 -9.29
C LEU A 486 5.94 -18.38 -10.16
N LYS A 487 5.74 -19.54 -10.79
CA LYS A 487 6.72 -20.09 -11.76
C LYS A 487 6.94 -19.15 -12.95
N ILE A 488 5.86 -18.59 -13.51
CA ILE A 488 5.95 -17.60 -14.60
C ILE A 488 6.72 -16.36 -14.13
N ILE A 489 6.35 -15.82 -12.97
CA ILE A 489 6.99 -14.61 -12.40
C ILE A 489 8.49 -14.83 -12.15
N VAL A 490 8.86 -15.93 -11.50
CA VAL A 490 10.26 -16.26 -11.18
C VAL A 490 11.06 -16.48 -12.46
N ALA A 491 10.53 -17.26 -13.40
CA ALA A 491 11.22 -17.53 -14.67
C ALA A 491 11.44 -16.24 -15.48
N LYS A 492 10.42 -15.37 -15.56
CA LYS A 492 10.54 -14.07 -16.22
C LYS A 492 11.55 -13.16 -15.53
N ALA A 493 11.58 -13.18 -14.19
CA ALA A 493 12.51 -12.35 -13.43
C ALA A 493 13.96 -12.84 -13.59
N GLU A 494 14.18 -14.16 -13.67
CA GLU A 494 15.46 -14.74 -14.03
C GLU A 494 15.91 -14.33 -15.44
N GLU A 495 15.02 -14.41 -16.44
CA GLU A 495 15.29 -13.92 -17.80
C GLU A 495 15.73 -12.45 -17.79
N TYR A 496 15.02 -11.61 -17.05
CA TYR A 496 15.36 -10.19 -16.92
C TYR A 496 16.69 -9.96 -16.22
N ALA A 497 17.02 -10.76 -15.19
CA ALA A 497 18.29 -10.67 -14.50
C ALA A 497 19.48 -10.93 -15.43
N TYR A 498 19.32 -11.82 -16.41
CA TYR A 498 20.37 -12.11 -17.41
C TYR A 498 20.44 -11.07 -18.53
N ALA A 499 19.37 -10.31 -18.77
CA ALA A 499 19.27 -9.40 -19.90
C ALA A 499 19.49 -7.92 -19.55
N TYR A 500 19.28 -7.52 -18.29
CA TYR A 500 19.23 -6.11 -17.91
C TYR A 500 20.12 -5.74 -16.70
N PRO A 501 20.58 -4.48 -16.64
CA PRO A 501 21.46 -3.97 -15.57
C PRO A 501 20.78 -3.72 -14.23
N HIS A 502 19.47 -3.92 -14.18
CA HIS A 502 18.67 -3.78 -12.97
C HIS A 502 17.73 -4.95 -12.87
N PHE A 503 17.43 -5.34 -11.64
CA PHE A 503 16.45 -6.39 -11.39
C PHE A 503 15.03 -5.77 -11.32
N PRO A 504 14.03 -6.37 -11.99
CA PRO A 504 12.75 -5.69 -12.25
C PRO A 504 11.85 -5.56 -11.02
N VAL A 505 12.00 -6.43 -10.02
CA VAL A 505 11.13 -6.51 -8.84
C VAL A 505 11.94 -6.64 -7.55
N ALA A 506 11.53 -5.96 -6.49
CA ALA A 506 12.10 -6.16 -5.17
C ALA A 506 11.69 -7.52 -4.57
N THR A 507 10.46 -7.96 -4.86
CA THR A 507 9.91 -9.25 -4.38
C THR A 507 8.62 -9.61 -5.13
N ALA A 508 8.26 -10.89 -5.07
CA ALA A 508 6.88 -11.35 -5.22
C ALA A 508 6.40 -11.96 -3.89
N SER A 509 5.21 -11.58 -3.44
CA SER A 509 4.63 -12.09 -2.19
C SER A 509 3.26 -12.70 -2.42
N VAL A 510 2.87 -13.64 -1.54
CA VAL A 510 1.59 -14.34 -1.62
C VAL A 510 0.84 -14.25 -0.31
N ARG A 511 -0.45 -13.92 -0.41
CA ARG A 511 -1.43 -13.98 0.67
C ARG A 511 -2.65 -14.75 0.20
N VAL A 512 -3.25 -15.55 1.09
CA VAL A 512 -4.40 -16.38 0.74
C VAL A 512 -5.57 -16.04 1.64
N VAL A 513 -6.78 -16.00 1.10
CA VAL A 513 -8.03 -15.84 1.86
C VAL A 513 -9.09 -16.83 1.41
N ARG A 514 -10.16 -16.99 2.18
CA ARG A 514 -11.34 -17.74 1.75
C ARG A 514 -12.15 -16.96 0.70
N GLY A 515 -12.64 -17.67 -0.31
CA GLY A 515 -13.61 -17.14 -1.27
C GLY A 515 -14.95 -16.77 -0.63
N SER A 516 -15.66 -15.80 -1.21
CA SER A 516 -17.03 -15.44 -0.78
C SER A 516 -17.84 -14.78 -1.89
N GLU A 517 -19.17 -14.89 -1.82
CA GLU A 517 -20.11 -14.37 -2.82
C GLU A 517 -20.88 -13.11 -2.39
N ASP A 518 -20.67 -12.67 -1.15
CA ASP A 518 -21.48 -11.61 -0.50
C ASP A 518 -21.16 -10.19 -0.96
N CYS A 519 -20.29 -10.04 -1.97
CA CYS A 519 -19.84 -8.75 -2.44
C CYS A 519 -19.53 -8.80 -3.94
N LEU A 520 -20.17 -7.91 -4.72
CA LEU A 520 -20.11 -7.95 -6.18
C LEU A 520 -18.72 -7.62 -6.71
N LEU A 521 -18.08 -6.55 -6.22
CA LEU A 521 -16.74 -6.15 -6.66
C LEU A 521 -15.63 -6.66 -5.74
N CYS A 522 -15.89 -7.54 -4.78
CA CYS A 522 -14.81 -8.02 -3.93
C CYS A 522 -13.87 -8.93 -4.70
N THR A 523 -12.57 -8.73 -4.49
CA THR A 523 -11.49 -9.47 -5.14
C THR A 523 -11.44 -10.95 -4.72
N ASN A 524 -12.18 -11.35 -3.68
CA ASN A 524 -12.36 -12.75 -3.30
C ASN A 524 -13.66 -13.40 -3.82
N ASN A 525 -14.46 -12.72 -4.65
CA ASN A 525 -15.70 -13.27 -5.23
C ASN A 525 -15.52 -13.80 -6.65
N TYR A 526 -15.50 -15.12 -6.82
CA TYR A 526 -15.49 -15.82 -8.11
C TYR A 526 -16.82 -16.52 -8.41
N GLY A 527 -17.91 -16.05 -7.78
CA GLY A 527 -19.24 -16.61 -7.96
C GLY A 527 -19.49 -17.89 -7.16
N PRO A 528 -20.67 -18.51 -7.38
CA PRO A 528 -21.13 -19.65 -6.61
C PRO A 528 -20.33 -20.92 -6.83
N GLU A 529 -19.91 -21.55 -5.75
CA GLU A 529 -19.23 -22.85 -5.79
C GLU A 529 -19.61 -23.74 -4.60
N THR A 530 -19.96 -24.99 -4.88
CA THR A 530 -20.52 -25.92 -3.89
C THR A 530 -19.50 -26.43 -2.87
N THR A 531 -18.21 -26.45 -3.21
CA THR A 531 -17.12 -26.96 -2.35
C THR A 531 -16.31 -25.83 -1.68
N GLY A 532 -16.64 -24.57 -1.99
CA GLY A 532 -15.82 -23.41 -1.65
C GLY A 532 -14.43 -23.42 -2.30
N TYR A 533 -13.73 -22.29 -2.21
CA TYR A 533 -12.44 -22.06 -2.86
C TYR A 533 -11.59 -21.07 -2.04
N TYR A 534 -10.33 -20.95 -2.43
CA TYR A 534 -9.40 -19.95 -1.91
C TYR A 534 -9.13 -18.89 -2.96
N VAL A 535 -8.68 -17.72 -2.51
CA VAL A 535 -8.20 -16.67 -3.38
C VAL A 535 -6.82 -16.26 -2.92
N SER A 536 -5.86 -16.42 -3.82
CA SER A 536 -4.47 -16.09 -3.62
C SER A 536 -4.15 -14.76 -4.30
N TYR A 537 -3.50 -13.87 -3.56
CA TYR A 537 -3.07 -12.57 -4.02
C TYR A 537 -1.56 -12.61 -4.21
N VAL A 538 -1.13 -12.50 -5.46
CA VAL A 538 0.29 -12.45 -5.83
C VAL A 538 0.66 -11.00 -6.07
N GLU A 539 1.41 -10.40 -5.15
CA GLU A 539 1.82 -8.99 -5.18
C GLU A 539 3.28 -8.86 -5.64
N LEU A 540 3.48 -8.12 -6.72
CA LEU A 540 4.78 -7.73 -7.27
C LEU A 540 5.16 -6.33 -6.77
N LEU A 541 6.19 -6.24 -5.94
CA LEU A 541 6.71 -4.99 -5.44
C LEU A 541 7.99 -4.61 -6.17
N ALA A 542 8.17 -3.34 -6.48
CA ALA A 542 9.41 -2.81 -7.04
C ALA A 542 9.75 -1.44 -6.46
N HIS A 543 11.03 -1.17 -6.35
CA HIS A 543 11.53 0.14 -5.95
C HIS A 543 11.27 1.19 -7.04
N ALA A 544 11.14 2.45 -6.62
CA ALA A 544 10.81 3.54 -7.53
C ALA A 544 11.79 3.69 -8.72
N TYR A 545 13.07 3.40 -8.51
CA TYR A 545 14.09 3.52 -9.55
C TYR A 545 13.97 2.44 -10.64
N SER A 546 13.37 1.29 -10.34
CA SER A 546 13.15 0.21 -11.31
C SER A 546 11.93 0.47 -12.21
N TYR A 547 11.21 1.58 -12.05
CA TYR A 547 9.89 1.77 -12.65
C TYR A 547 9.78 1.49 -14.17
N PRO A 548 10.71 1.94 -15.04
CA PRO A 548 10.61 1.63 -16.46
C PRO A 548 10.73 0.12 -16.73
N LEU A 549 11.69 -0.53 -16.09
CA LEU A 549 11.92 -1.96 -16.26
C LEU A 549 10.82 -2.80 -15.59
N TYR A 550 10.38 -2.39 -14.41
CA TYR A 550 9.22 -2.95 -13.70
C TYR A 550 7.96 -2.89 -14.57
N THR A 551 7.69 -1.74 -15.20
CA THR A 551 6.51 -1.58 -16.06
C THR A 551 6.55 -2.54 -17.26
N GLN A 552 7.72 -2.70 -17.90
CA GLN A 552 7.89 -3.64 -18.99
C GLN A 552 7.70 -5.09 -18.51
N PHE A 553 8.42 -5.46 -17.45
CA PHE A 553 8.36 -6.77 -16.81
C PHE A 553 6.93 -7.13 -16.43
N THR A 554 6.24 -6.26 -15.70
CA THR A 554 4.88 -6.50 -15.23
C THR A 554 3.90 -6.65 -16.38
N LYS A 555 4.02 -5.86 -17.47
CA LYS A 555 3.15 -6.02 -18.65
C LYS A 555 3.35 -7.37 -19.34
N GLU A 556 4.58 -7.83 -19.45
CA GLU A 556 4.90 -9.15 -20.02
C GLU A 556 4.40 -10.28 -19.12
N VAL A 557 4.63 -10.19 -17.81
CA VAL A 557 4.09 -11.14 -16.83
C VAL A 557 2.56 -11.18 -16.89
N LEU A 558 1.88 -10.03 -16.83
CA LEU A 558 0.42 -9.98 -16.87
C LEU A 558 -0.13 -10.61 -18.13
N LYS A 559 0.54 -10.45 -19.27
CA LYS A 559 0.16 -11.08 -20.54
C LYS A 559 0.25 -12.61 -20.47
N GLU A 560 1.31 -13.16 -19.86
CA GLU A 560 1.46 -14.61 -19.66
C GLU A 560 0.47 -15.16 -18.62
N LEU A 561 0.15 -14.36 -17.59
CA LEU A 561 -0.81 -14.74 -16.55
C LEU A 561 -2.27 -14.76 -17.04
N LYS A 562 -2.60 -14.18 -18.20
CA LYS A 562 -3.95 -14.25 -18.78
C LYS A 562 -4.39 -15.69 -19.06
N ASP A 563 -3.43 -16.56 -19.35
CA ASP A 563 -3.70 -17.97 -19.64
C ASP A 563 -4.01 -18.79 -18.38
N ILE A 564 -3.79 -18.23 -17.18
CA ILE A 564 -4.16 -18.87 -15.92
C ILE A 564 -5.67 -18.66 -15.69
N PRO A 565 -6.46 -19.74 -15.55
CA PRO A 565 -7.89 -19.62 -15.30
C PRO A 565 -8.19 -18.79 -14.05
N SER A 566 -9.16 -17.88 -14.17
CA SER A 566 -9.61 -17.03 -13.05
C SER A 566 -8.53 -16.07 -12.52
N SER A 567 -7.49 -15.76 -13.29
CA SER A 567 -6.63 -14.60 -13.06
C SER A 567 -7.44 -13.32 -13.21
N ARG A 568 -7.29 -12.37 -12.28
CA ARG A 568 -7.92 -11.05 -12.42
C ARG A 568 -7.17 -9.90 -11.76
N PRO A 569 -7.42 -8.66 -12.21
CA PRO A 569 -6.87 -7.45 -11.60
C PRO A 569 -7.36 -7.25 -10.16
N THR A 570 -6.56 -6.62 -9.30
CA THR A 570 -6.99 -6.16 -7.97
C THR A 570 -7.11 -4.64 -7.91
N TRP A 571 -8.08 -4.14 -7.13
CA TRP A 571 -8.40 -2.71 -7.09
C TRP A 571 -7.41 -1.79 -6.39
N PRO A 572 -6.72 -2.16 -5.29
CA PRO A 572 -5.94 -1.18 -4.54
C PRO A 572 -4.56 -0.89 -5.14
N ARG A 573 -4.07 -1.73 -6.06
CA ARG A 573 -2.72 -1.69 -6.67
C ARG A 573 -2.69 -0.96 -8.01
N LEU A 574 -1.54 -0.91 -8.70
CA LEU A 574 -1.38 -0.26 -10.00
C LEU A 574 -2.12 -1.01 -11.12
N ILE A 575 -3.44 -1.04 -11.03
CA ILE A 575 -4.33 -1.76 -11.93
C ILE A 575 -4.24 -1.26 -13.37
N GLN A 576 -3.80 -0.02 -13.58
CA GLN A 576 -3.55 0.55 -14.92
C GLN A 576 -2.44 -0.18 -15.70
N MET A 577 -1.66 -1.06 -15.07
CA MET A 577 -0.64 -1.88 -15.75
C MET A 577 -1.25 -2.83 -16.81
N TYR A 578 -2.53 -3.19 -16.67
CA TYR A 578 -3.27 -3.95 -17.68
C TYR A 578 -3.52 -3.16 -18.98
N GLY A 579 -3.34 -1.84 -18.97
CA GLY A 579 -3.43 -1.00 -20.15
C GLY A 579 -4.80 -1.05 -20.82
N LYS A 580 -4.82 -1.17 -22.16
CA LYS A 580 -6.05 -1.14 -22.96
C LYS A 580 -7.01 -2.31 -22.71
N ASP A 581 -6.48 -3.43 -22.19
CA ASP A 581 -7.25 -4.64 -21.96
C ASP A 581 -8.02 -4.59 -20.63
N LEU A 582 -7.69 -3.64 -19.73
CA LEU A 582 -8.22 -3.59 -18.36
C LEU A 582 -9.75 -3.64 -18.28
N ARG A 583 -10.45 -2.96 -19.20
CA ARG A 583 -11.91 -2.97 -19.22
C ARG A 583 -12.45 -4.39 -19.43
N GLU A 584 -11.95 -5.08 -20.45
CA GLU A 584 -12.36 -6.44 -20.79
C GLU A 584 -12.08 -7.39 -19.62
N GLU A 585 -10.86 -7.33 -19.07
CA GLU A 585 -10.47 -8.12 -17.90
C GLU A 585 -11.40 -7.90 -16.69
N VAL A 586 -11.80 -6.65 -16.44
CA VAL A 586 -12.73 -6.32 -15.35
C VAL A 586 -14.14 -6.87 -15.62
N TRP A 587 -14.66 -6.71 -16.84
CA TRP A 587 -16.01 -7.17 -17.18
C TRP A 587 -16.12 -8.69 -17.24
N ASP A 588 -15.05 -9.39 -17.65
CA ASP A 588 -15.00 -10.84 -17.67
C ASP A 588 -14.82 -11.43 -16.25
N SER A 589 -14.16 -10.71 -15.35
CA SER A 589 -13.79 -11.20 -14.03
C SER A 589 -14.71 -10.80 -12.88
N TYR A 590 -15.55 -9.77 -13.08
CA TYR A 590 -16.44 -9.24 -12.05
C TYR A 590 -17.88 -9.13 -12.56
N PRO A 591 -18.89 -9.32 -11.68
CA PRO A 591 -20.29 -9.09 -12.00
C PRO A 591 -20.61 -7.58 -12.09
N VAL A 592 -20.00 -6.90 -13.06
CA VAL A 592 -20.07 -5.45 -13.26
C VAL A 592 -21.50 -5.00 -13.57
N ASP A 593 -22.21 -5.75 -14.41
CA ASP A 593 -23.62 -5.53 -14.74
C ASP A 593 -24.50 -5.52 -13.49
N LYS A 594 -24.35 -6.52 -12.62
CA LYS A 594 -25.09 -6.63 -11.35
C LYS A 594 -24.73 -5.50 -10.40
N PHE A 595 -23.45 -5.10 -10.36
CA PHE A 595 -23.02 -3.97 -9.54
C PHE A 595 -23.69 -2.67 -10.00
N ILE A 596 -23.67 -2.39 -11.31
CA ILE A 596 -24.30 -1.21 -11.89
C ILE A 596 -25.81 -1.21 -11.59
N CYS A 597 -26.49 -2.35 -11.78
CA CYS A 597 -27.92 -2.44 -11.50
C CYS A 597 -28.27 -2.31 -10.02
N ALA A 598 -27.50 -2.92 -9.12
CA ALA A 598 -27.70 -2.76 -7.69
C ALA A 598 -27.52 -1.28 -7.26
N ARG A 599 -26.51 -0.59 -7.82
CA ARG A 599 -26.27 0.85 -7.57
C ARG A 599 -27.42 1.73 -8.07
N GLN A 600 -27.96 1.44 -9.26
CA GLN A 600 -29.10 2.17 -9.84
C GLN A 600 -30.39 1.93 -9.06
N ARG A 601 -30.72 0.67 -8.76
CA ARG A 601 -31.94 0.30 -8.00
C ARG A 601 -31.95 0.90 -6.60
N ALA A 602 -30.77 0.97 -5.96
CA ALA A 602 -30.59 1.60 -4.66
C ALA A 602 -30.59 3.15 -4.70
N ARG A 603 -30.64 3.76 -5.90
CA ARG A 603 -30.58 5.22 -6.13
C ARG A 603 -29.41 5.89 -5.41
N LEU A 604 -28.25 5.24 -5.45
CA LEU A 604 -27.04 5.74 -4.79
C LEU A 604 -26.45 6.92 -5.58
N ASP A 605 -26.29 6.75 -6.89
CA ASP A 605 -25.72 7.77 -7.77
C ASP A 605 -26.15 7.60 -9.23
N PRO A 606 -27.41 7.98 -9.57
CA PRO A 606 -27.95 7.79 -10.92
C PRO A 606 -27.20 8.58 -12.02
N ASP A 607 -26.57 9.71 -11.64
CA ASP A 607 -25.94 10.65 -12.58
C ASP A 607 -24.42 10.46 -12.67
N ASN A 608 -23.86 9.42 -12.05
CA ASN A 608 -22.41 9.18 -12.01
C ASN A 608 -21.60 10.37 -11.44
N MET A 609 -22.14 11.06 -10.43
CA MET A 609 -21.45 12.14 -9.74
C MET A 609 -20.17 11.66 -9.05
N PHE A 610 -20.16 10.43 -8.54
CA PHE A 610 -19.02 9.86 -7.83
C PHE A 610 -18.11 9.03 -8.72
N VAL A 611 -18.08 9.27 -10.02
CA VAL A 611 -17.25 8.53 -10.99
C VAL A 611 -16.21 9.49 -11.56
N ASN A 612 -14.94 9.08 -11.61
CA ASN A 612 -13.88 9.81 -12.32
C ASN A 612 -13.68 9.22 -13.72
N GLN A 613 -12.84 9.83 -14.55
CA GLN A 613 -12.63 9.37 -15.93
C GLN A 613 -12.15 7.91 -16.01
N PHE A 614 -11.24 7.51 -15.12
CA PHE A 614 -10.74 6.14 -15.06
C PHE A 614 -11.86 5.11 -14.81
N LEU A 615 -12.74 5.38 -13.85
CA LEU A 615 -13.88 4.51 -13.55
C LEU A 615 -14.94 4.56 -14.66
N GLU A 616 -15.13 5.70 -15.31
CA GLU A 616 -16.01 5.83 -16.49
C GLU A 616 -15.54 4.88 -17.61
N ASP A 617 -14.25 4.89 -17.93
CA ASP A 617 -13.65 4.05 -18.97
C ASP A 617 -13.81 2.55 -18.69
N ILE A 618 -13.73 2.15 -17.43
CA ILE A 618 -13.85 0.74 -17.02
C ILE A 618 -15.29 0.29 -16.86
N PHE A 619 -16.19 1.11 -16.33
CA PHE A 619 -17.54 0.68 -15.96
C PHE A 619 -18.65 1.12 -16.92
N TYR A 620 -18.48 2.22 -17.66
CA TYR A 620 -19.61 2.85 -18.37
C TYR A 620 -19.38 3.10 -19.85
N LYS A 621 -18.12 3.20 -20.28
CA LYS A 621 -17.77 3.45 -21.68
C LYS A 621 -18.39 2.44 -22.65
N ASP A 622 -19.08 2.95 -23.65
CA ASP A 622 -19.67 2.19 -24.77
C ASP A 622 -20.64 1.06 -24.34
N THR A 623 -21.19 1.10 -23.11
CA THR A 623 -22.08 0.03 -22.61
C THR A 623 -23.28 0.59 -21.86
N VAL A 624 -24.47 0.23 -22.32
CA VAL A 624 -25.73 0.49 -21.61
C VAL A 624 -26.16 -0.79 -20.92
N VAL A 625 -26.11 -0.81 -19.58
CA VAL A 625 -26.61 -1.93 -18.80
C VAL A 625 -28.12 -1.79 -18.61
N ASN A 626 -28.89 -2.79 -19.05
CA ASN A 626 -30.32 -2.81 -18.80
C ASN A 626 -30.62 -3.45 -17.42
N CYS A 627 -31.20 -2.66 -16.52
CA CYS A 627 -31.46 -3.05 -15.15
C CYS A 627 -32.94 -3.28 -14.82
N THR A 628 -33.81 -3.30 -15.85
CA THR A 628 -35.24 -3.64 -15.72
C THR A 628 -35.46 -4.99 -15.08
#